data_AF-A0A4R0Q0V4-F1
#
_entry.id   AF-A0A4R0Q0V4-F1
#
_cell.length_a   1.000
_cell.length_b   1.000
_cell.length_c   1.000
_cell.angle_alpha   90.00
_cell.angle_beta   90.00
_cell.angle_gamma   90.00
#
_symmetry.space_group_name_H-M   'P 1'
#
loop_
_entity.id
_entity.type
_entity.pdbx_description
1 polymer ?
#
loop_
_entity_poly.entity_id
_entity_poly.type
_entity_poly.pdbx_seq_one_letter_code
_entity_poly.pdbx_strand_id
1 'polypeptide(L)'
;MEIKITTNQILKVLQILSWIIFIGLCVEAGGILVNTIITSFINPNDVRNFWDGADYLSSVYKFDQGYFLVITVVMIIVAVLKAIMFYLILKLFIEKKLSISQPFSIELKRFILKQVFLALGIGFFAHLGGKYTMWLTAQGVATADIQSLNMDGADVWFFMAVVLFIIVQVVNRGIEIQQENDLTI
;
A
#
# COMPACT_ATOMS: atom_id res chain seq x y z
N MET A 1 23.48 -19.91 27.12
CA MET A 1 23.69 -18.54 26.63
C MET A 1 22.34 -18.00 26.22
N GLU A 2 21.74 -17.11 27.03
CA GLU A 2 20.50 -16.43 26.65
C GLU A 2 20.83 -15.34 25.63
N ILE A 3 20.33 -15.47 24.41
CA ILE A 3 20.43 -14.41 23.41
C ILE A 3 19.46 -13.30 23.83
N LYS A 4 19.96 -12.25 24.51
CA LYS A 4 19.16 -11.05 24.80
C LYS A 4 19.07 -10.18 23.55
N ILE A 5 17.96 -10.30 22.82
CA ILE A 5 17.63 -9.39 21.72
C ILE A 5 17.21 -8.05 22.33
N THR A 6 17.91 -6.98 21.95
CA THR A 6 17.56 -5.62 22.38
C THR A 6 16.49 -5.01 21.47
N THR A 7 15.62 -4.16 22.00
CA THR A 7 14.59 -3.44 21.21
C THR A 7 15.21 -2.66 20.04
N ASN A 8 16.41 -2.11 20.22
CA ASN A 8 17.16 -1.43 19.18
C ASN A 8 17.56 -2.36 18.02
N GLN A 9 17.89 -3.62 18.30
CA GLN A 9 18.18 -4.61 17.25
C GLN A 9 16.90 -4.95 16.48
N ILE A 10 15.76 -5.12 17.16
CA ILE A 10 14.46 -5.39 16.52
C ILE A 10 14.08 -4.23 15.57
N LEU A 11 14.18 -2.98 16.04
CA LEU A 11 13.88 -1.81 15.22
C LEU A 11 14.79 -1.70 13.99
N LYS A 12 16.09 -2.02 14.12
CA LYS A 12 17.02 -2.05 12.98
C LYS A 12 16.65 -3.11 11.95
N VAL A 13 16.27 -4.32 12.39
CA VAL A 13 15.82 -5.39 11.49
C VAL A 13 14.55 -4.96 10.75
N LEU A 14 13.55 -4.43 11.46
CA LEU A 14 12.32 -3.92 10.87
C LEU A 14 12.58 -2.78 9.87
N GLN A 15 13.55 -1.91 10.15
CA GLN A 15 13.96 -0.85 9.24
C GLN A 15 14.55 -1.41 7.94
N ILE A 16 15.44 -2.41 8.01
CA ILE A 16 16.03 -3.05 6.81
C ILE A 16 14.95 -3.76 5.99
N LEU A 17 14.04 -4.49 6.64
CA LEU A 17 12.92 -5.14 5.96
C LEU A 17 12.01 -4.12 5.27
N SER A 18 11.72 -3.00 5.93
CA SER A 18 10.92 -1.92 5.35
C SER A 18 11.57 -1.31 4.11
N TRP A 19 12.91 -1.22 4.08
CA TRP A 19 13.66 -0.73 2.91
C TRP A 19 13.52 -1.67 1.72
N ILE A 20 13.67 -2.98 1.94
CA ILE A 20 13.55 -4.00 0.89
C ILE A 20 12.14 -3.95 0.28
N ILE A 21 11.10 -3.91 1.12
CA ILE A 21 9.72 -3.86 0.64
C ILE A 21 9.44 -2.55 -0.11
N PHE A 22 9.90 -1.42 0.41
CA PHE A 22 9.72 -0.12 -0.25
C PHE A 22 10.34 -0.09 -1.65
N ILE A 23 11.55 -0.61 -1.82
CA ILE A 23 12.21 -0.67 -3.13
C ILE A 23 11.40 -1.54 -4.09
N GLY A 24 10.93 -2.71 -3.65
CA GLY A 24 10.08 -3.58 -4.47
C GLY A 24 8.80 -2.88 -4.96
N LEU A 25 8.10 -2.18 -4.05
CA LEU A 25 6.89 -1.42 -4.39
C LEU A 25 7.15 -0.26 -5.35
N CYS A 26 8.29 0.42 -5.22
CA CYS A 26 8.69 1.47 -6.18
C CYS A 26 8.96 0.92 -7.57
N VAL A 27 9.60 -0.26 -7.66
CA VAL A 27 9.84 -0.94 -8.95
C VAL A 27 8.51 -1.36 -9.58
N GLU A 28 7.59 -1.92 -8.80
CA GLU A 28 6.24 -2.28 -9.25
C GLU A 28 5.47 -1.06 -9.78
N ALA A 29 5.36 0.00 -8.97
CA ALA A 29 4.66 1.22 -9.35
C ALA A 29 5.28 1.89 -10.59
N GLY A 30 6.61 1.96 -10.65
CA GLY A 30 7.34 2.50 -11.80
C GLY A 30 7.15 1.66 -13.05
N GLY A 31 7.18 0.33 -12.93
CA GLY A 31 6.95 -0.61 -14.03
C GLY A 31 5.56 -0.45 -14.63
N ILE A 32 4.51 -0.47 -13.81
CA ILE A 32 3.13 -0.28 -14.26
C ILE A 32 2.98 1.11 -14.93
N LEU A 33 3.52 2.17 -14.33
CA LEU A 33 3.41 3.54 -14.86
C LEU A 33 4.10 3.68 -16.23
N VAL A 34 5.36 3.27 -16.34
CA VAL A 34 6.15 3.39 -17.58
C VAL A 34 5.52 2.55 -18.68
N ASN A 35 5.13 1.30 -18.39
CA ASN A 35 4.47 0.44 -19.36
C ASN A 35 3.14 1.04 -19.83
N THR A 36 2.33 1.59 -18.92
CA THR A 36 1.07 2.24 -19.29
C THR A 36 1.29 3.42 -20.24
N ILE A 37 2.32 4.24 -19.99
CA ILE A 37 2.67 5.38 -20.85
C ILE A 37 3.14 4.90 -22.22
N ILE A 38 4.05 3.92 -22.27
CA ILE A 38 4.57 3.37 -23.53
C ILE A 38 3.43 2.77 -24.36
N THR A 39 2.59 1.91 -23.77
CA THR A 39 1.48 1.25 -24.46
C THR A 39 0.41 2.24 -24.95
N SER A 40 0.16 3.32 -24.19
CA SER A 40 -0.90 4.27 -24.54
C SER A 40 -0.47 5.34 -25.56
N PHE A 41 0.80 5.80 -25.51
CA PHE A 41 1.25 6.97 -26.28
C PHE A 41 2.36 6.69 -27.30
N ILE A 42 3.12 5.59 -27.17
CA ILE A 42 4.31 5.34 -27.98
C ILE A 42 4.12 4.13 -28.89
N ASN A 43 3.77 2.97 -28.33
CA ASN A 43 3.63 1.72 -29.08
C ASN A 43 2.44 0.87 -28.59
N PRO A 44 1.30 0.91 -29.32
CA PRO A 44 0.10 0.14 -29.03
C PRO A 44 0.29 -1.39 -28.92
N ASN A 45 1.37 -1.92 -29.50
CA ASN A 45 1.61 -3.36 -29.55
C ASN A 45 2.45 -3.90 -28.37
N ASP A 46 2.86 -3.04 -27.44
CA ASP A 46 3.84 -3.36 -26.39
C ASP A 46 3.22 -3.72 -25.02
N VAL A 47 2.02 -4.32 -25.02
CA VAL A 47 1.29 -4.72 -23.80
C VAL A 47 1.97 -5.89 -23.06
N ARG A 48 2.99 -6.52 -23.67
CA ARG A 48 3.72 -7.68 -23.12
C ARG A 48 4.58 -7.35 -21.90
N ASN A 49 4.84 -6.08 -21.62
CA ASN A 49 5.74 -5.68 -20.54
C ASN A 49 5.08 -5.71 -19.14
N PHE A 50 3.76 -5.96 -19.06
CA PHE A 50 3.05 -6.14 -17.80
C PHE A 50 3.19 -7.59 -17.29
N TRP A 51 4.29 -7.90 -16.62
CA TRP A 51 4.73 -9.24 -16.18
C TRP A 51 3.61 -10.31 -16.09
N ASP A 52 2.85 -10.34 -14.99
CA ASP A 52 1.83 -11.38 -14.77
C ASP A 52 0.45 -11.02 -15.35
N GLY A 53 0.18 -9.72 -15.59
CA GLY A 53 -1.11 -9.22 -16.09
C GLY A 53 -1.19 -9.04 -17.62
N ALA A 54 -0.11 -9.34 -18.36
CA ALA A 54 0.05 -8.97 -19.77
C ALA A 54 -1.04 -9.53 -20.67
N ASP A 55 -1.41 -10.80 -20.49
CA ASP A 55 -2.40 -11.46 -21.35
C ASP A 55 -3.80 -10.85 -21.17
N TYR A 56 -4.21 -10.62 -19.92
CA TYR A 56 -5.47 -9.96 -19.62
C TYR A 56 -5.47 -8.51 -20.11
N LEU A 57 -4.44 -7.73 -19.80
CA LEU A 57 -4.35 -6.33 -20.21
C LEU A 57 -4.30 -6.20 -21.74
N SER A 58 -3.67 -7.14 -22.44
CA SER A 58 -3.68 -7.22 -23.91
C SER A 58 -5.08 -7.45 -24.45
N SER A 59 -5.87 -8.29 -23.79
CA SER A 59 -7.27 -8.54 -24.17
C SER A 59 -8.15 -7.31 -23.94
N VAL A 60 -7.97 -6.61 -22.82
CA VAL A 60 -8.69 -5.36 -22.51
C VAL A 60 -8.33 -4.28 -23.53
N TYR A 61 -7.04 -4.12 -23.85
CA TYR A 61 -6.58 -3.11 -24.81
C TYR A 61 -7.14 -3.33 -26.21
N LYS A 62 -7.22 -4.60 -26.66
CA LYS A 62 -7.84 -4.97 -27.95
C LYS A 62 -9.34 -4.73 -27.97
N PHE A 63 -9.99 -4.88 -26.81
CA PHE A 63 -11.42 -4.65 -26.67
C PHE A 63 -11.74 -3.16 -26.69
N ASP A 64 -11.07 -2.37 -25.85
CA ASP A 64 -11.20 -0.91 -25.79
C ASP A 64 -10.01 -0.26 -25.07
N GLN A 65 -9.39 0.73 -25.70
CA GLN A 65 -8.23 1.45 -25.15
C GLN A 65 -8.57 2.32 -23.93
N GLY A 66 -9.79 2.87 -23.87
CA GLY A 66 -10.28 3.62 -22.72
C GLY A 66 -10.44 2.72 -21.50
N TYR A 67 -10.99 1.51 -21.67
CA TYR A 67 -11.09 0.56 -20.57
C TYR A 67 -9.74 0.09 -20.05
N PHE A 68 -8.75 -0.07 -20.94
CA PHE A 68 -7.37 -0.34 -20.55
C PHE A 68 -6.77 0.81 -19.72
N LEU A 69 -6.98 2.06 -20.15
CA LEU A 69 -6.47 3.23 -19.42
C LEU A 69 -7.09 3.31 -18.01
N VAL A 70 -8.39 3.05 -17.88
CA VAL A 70 -9.06 3.05 -16.58
C VAL A 70 -8.46 2.00 -15.62
N ILE A 71 -8.33 0.74 -16.05
CA ILE A 71 -7.81 -0.31 -15.16
C ILE A 71 -6.34 -0.05 -14.77
N THR A 72 -5.51 0.37 -15.73
CA THR A 72 -4.09 0.65 -15.47
C THR A 72 -3.90 1.86 -14.55
N VAL A 73 -4.72 2.90 -14.67
CA VAL A 73 -4.72 4.03 -13.72
C VAL A 73 -5.08 3.57 -12.30
N VAL A 74 -6.08 2.70 -12.14
CA VAL A 74 -6.42 2.16 -10.82
C VAL A 74 -5.27 1.33 -10.26
N MET A 75 -4.60 0.50 -11.08
CA MET A 75 -3.41 -0.25 -10.68
C MET A 75 -2.28 0.67 -10.21
N ILE A 76 -2.00 1.76 -10.93
CA ILE A 76 -0.99 2.75 -10.55
C ILE A 76 -1.34 3.39 -9.22
N ILE A 77 -2.60 3.79 -9.01
CA ILE A 77 -3.04 4.37 -7.74
C ILE A 77 -2.77 3.40 -6.58
N VAL A 78 -3.17 2.13 -6.72
CA VAL A 78 -2.95 1.10 -5.70
C VAL A 78 -1.45 0.93 -5.40
N ALA A 79 -0.61 0.77 -6.42
CA ALA A 79 0.83 0.58 -6.27
C ALA A 79 1.51 1.79 -5.61
N VAL A 80 1.14 3.01 -6.02
CA VAL A 80 1.68 4.26 -5.45
C VAL A 80 1.25 4.43 -4.00
N LEU A 81 -0.01 4.13 -3.64
CA LEU A 81 -0.46 4.19 -2.25
C LEU A 81 0.30 3.20 -1.36
N LYS A 82 0.55 1.97 -1.83
CA LYS A 82 1.40 1.00 -1.13
C LYS A 82 2.82 1.55 -0.93
N ALA A 83 3.43 2.13 -1.96
CA ALA A 83 4.75 2.74 -1.88
C ALA A 83 4.80 3.92 -0.88
N ILE A 84 3.79 4.79 -0.88
CA ILE A 84 3.67 5.92 0.07
C ILE A 84 3.57 5.41 1.50
N MET A 85 2.78 4.36 1.75
CA MET A 85 2.66 3.72 3.07
C MET A 85 4.02 3.29 3.62
N PHE A 86 4.82 2.58 2.82
CA PHE A 86 6.15 2.13 3.22
C PHE A 86 7.17 3.27 3.31
N TYR A 87 7.08 4.29 2.46
CA TYR A 87 7.87 5.50 2.60
C TYR A 87 7.63 6.18 3.95
N LEU A 88 6.37 6.29 4.39
CA LEU A 88 6.05 6.86 5.71
C LEU A 88 6.62 6.00 6.85
N ILE A 89 6.57 4.67 6.74
CA ILE A 89 7.19 3.76 7.72
C ILE A 89 8.70 4.01 7.80
N LEU A 90 9.39 4.09 6.65
CA LEU A 90 10.83 4.38 6.60
C LEU A 90 11.16 5.75 7.18
N LYS A 91 10.37 6.77 6.84
CA LYS A 91 10.52 8.11 7.38
C LYS A 91 10.41 8.13 8.90
N LEU A 92 9.50 7.34 9.48
CA LEU A 92 9.37 7.19 10.93
C LEU A 92 10.65 6.65 11.58
N PHE A 93 11.28 5.64 10.97
CA PHE A 93 12.55 5.08 11.46
C PHE A 93 13.73 6.05 11.31
N ILE A 94 13.84 6.75 10.17
CA ILE A 94 14.95 7.66 9.88
C ILE A 94 14.90 8.89 10.79
N GLU A 95 13.72 9.49 10.98
CA GLU A 95 13.57 10.69 11.79
C GLU A 95 13.66 10.41 13.31
N LYS A 96 13.86 9.15 13.72
CA LYS A 96 13.87 8.68 15.12
C LYS A 96 12.66 9.17 15.93
N LYS A 97 11.54 9.45 15.27
CA LYS A 97 10.28 9.90 15.90
C LYS A 97 9.63 8.80 16.74
N LEU A 98 10.07 7.56 16.56
CA LEU A 98 9.88 6.46 17.50
C LEU A 98 10.87 6.60 18.67
N SER A 99 10.64 7.57 19.54
CA SER A 99 11.35 7.62 20.82
C SER A 99 10.76 6.55 21.74
N ILE A 100 11.50 5.46 21.98
CA ILE A 100 11.08 4.42 22.94
C ILE A 100 10.86 5.03 24.34
N SER A 101 11.56 6.12 24.65
CA SER A 101 11.41 6.81 25.94
C SER A 101 10.04 7.48 26.12
N GLN A 102 9.33 7.80 25.03
CA GLN A 102 7.98 8.35 25.08
C GLN A 102 7.07 7.62 24.07
N PRO A 103 6.58 6.42 24.43
CA PRO A 103 5.91 5.51 23.48
C PRO A 103 4.52 6.00 23.03
N PHE A 104 3.89 6.93 23.76
CA PHE A 104 2.60 7.51 23.41
C PHE A 104 2.75 8.99 23.08
N SER A 105 2.95 9.29 21.80
CA SER A 105 3.14 10.66 21.31
C SER A 105 2.09 11.05 20.28
N ILE A 106 1.84 12.36 20.16
CA ILE A 106 0.93 12.92 19.16
C ILE A 106 1.43 12.60 17.74
N GLU A 107 2.75 12.55 17.56
CA GLU A 107 3.43 12.16 16.32
C GLU A 107 3.10 10.72 15.94
N LEU A 108 3.16 9.78 16.90
CA LEU A 108 2.80 8.38 16.67
C LEU A 108 1.32 8.25 16.32
N LYS A 109 0.42 8.93 17.05
CA LYS A 109 -1.02 8.95 16.74
C LYS A 109 -1.27 9.43 15.31
N ARG A 110 -0.66 10.55 14.90
CA ARG A 110 -0.79 11.10 13.53
C ARG A 110 -0.22 10.15 12.48
N PHE A 111 0.90 9.48 12.78
CA PHE A 111 1.49 8.50 11.89
C PHE A 111 0.53 7.33 11.66
N ILE A 112 0.01 6.71 12.73
CA ILE A 112 -0.89 5.55 12.60
C ILE A 112 -2.19 5.96 11.89
N LEU A 113 -2.74 7.15 12.16
CA LEU A 113 -3.91 7.66 11.43
C LEU A 113 -3.66 7.78 9.92
N LYS A 114 -2.48 8.27 9.49
CA LYS A 114 -2.12 8.28 8.07
C LYS A 114 -2.11 6.86 7.50
N GLN A 115 -1.62 5.88 8.25
CA GLN A 115 -1.64 4.49 7.82
C GLN A 115 -3.05 3.91 7.72
N VAL A 116 -3.98 4.29 8.61
CA VAL A 116 -5.40 3.94 8.49
C VAL A 116 -5.97 4.46 7.17
N PHE A 117 -5.79 5.74 6.86
CA PHE A 117 -6.33 6.33 5.63
C PHE A 117 -5.70 5.73 4.37
N LEU A 118 -4.39 5.43 4.39
CA LEU A 118 -3.73 4.75 3.28
C LEU A 118 -4.25 3.32 3.11
N ALA A 119 -4.41 2.55 4.18
CA ALA A 119 -4.98 1.20 4.12
C ALA A 119 -6.42 1.22 3.56
N LEU A 120 -7.26 2.17 4.00
CA LEU A 120 -8.60 2.36 3.45
C LEU A 120 -8.57 2.71 1.96
N GLY A 121 -7.67 3.63 1.56
CA GLY A 121 -7.51 4.01 0.16
C GLY A 121 -7.08 2.83 -0.71
N ILE A 122 -6.09 2.06 -0.27
CA ILE A 122 -5.63 0.86 -0.99
C ILE A 122 -6.77 -0.15 -1.13
N GLY A 123 -7.47 -0.47 -0.04
CA GLY A 123 -8.60 -1.40 -0.06
C GLY A 123 -9.73 -0.93 -0.97
N PHE A 124 -10.05 0.37 -0.95
CA PHE A 124 -11.07 0.97 -1.80
C PHE A 124 -10.73 0.84 -3.29
N PHE A 125 -9.53 1.26 -3.70
CA PHE A 125 -9.12 1.20 -5.11
C PHE A 125 -8.90 -0.24 -5.60
N ALA A 126 -8.38 -1.13 -4.74
CA ALA A 126 -8.28 -2.56 -5.05
C ALA A 126 -9.67 -3.18 -5.29
N HIS A 127 -10.65 -2.89 -4.42
CA HIS A 127 -12.02 -3.36 -4.58
C HIS A 127 -12.69 -2.82 -5.84
N LEU A 128 -12.50 -1.53 -6.14
CA LEU A 128 -13.00 -0.93 -7.38
C LEU A 128 -12.37 -1.58 -8.62
N GLY A 129 -11.05 -1.80 -8.60
CA GLY A 129 -10.34 -2.50 -9.66
C GLY A 129 -10.90 -3.91 -9.89
N GLY A 130 -11.05 -4.71 -8.83
CA GLY A 130 -11.64 -6.04 -8.92
C GLY A 130 -13.09 -6.04 -9.42
N LYS A 131 -13.93 -5.10 -8.98
CA LYS A 131 -15.28 -4.96 -9.53
C LYS A 131 -15.29 -4.60 -11.01
N TYR A 132 -14.37 -3.72 -11.41
CA TYR A 132 -14.26 -3.28 -12.78
C TYR A 132 -13.80 -4.40 -13.72
N THR A 133 -12.85 -5.24 -13.30
CA THR A 133 -12.43 -6.41 -14.08
C THR A 133 -13.51 -7.48 -14.21
N MET A 134 -14.28 -7.73 -13.13
CA MET A 134 -15.45 -8.61 -13.20
C MET A 134 -16.51 -8.08 -14.17
N TRP A 135 -16.76 -6.77 -14.15
CA TRP A 135 -17.68 -6.14 -15.09
C TRP A 135 -17.21 -6.26 -16.54
N LEU A 136 -15.92 -6.03 -16.82
CA LEU A 136 -15.33 -6.24 -18.15
C LEU A 136 -15.44 -7.69 -18.63
N THR A 137 -15.22 -8.64 -17.73
CA THR A 137 -15.39 -10.07 -18.04
C THR A 137 -16.85 -10.36 -18.44
N ALA A 138 -17.83 -9.77 -17.76
CA ALA A 138 -19.24 -9.90 -18.12
C ALA A 138 -19.61 -9.24 -19.46
N GLN A 139 -18.81 -8.28 -19.95
CA GLN A 139 -18.93 -7.68 -21.29
C GLN A 139 -18.29 -8.53 -22.40
N GLY A 140 -17.66 -9.66 -22.08
CA GLY A 140 -17.04 -10.57 -23.05
C GLY A 140 -15.52 -10.43 -23.18
N VAL A 141 -14.87 -9.67 -22.30
CA VAL A 141 -13.39 -9.67 -22.17
C VAL A 141 -12.93 -10.98 -21.52
N ALA A 142 -11.69 -11.40 -21.80
CA ALA A 142 -11.10 -12.59 -21.18
C ALA A 142 -11.21 -12.52 -19.64
N THR A 143 -11.40 -13.67 -19.00
CA THR A 143 -11.49 -13.74 -17.53
C THR A 143 -10.21 -13.24 -16.89
N ALA A 144 -10.33 -12.20 -16.06
CA ALA A 144 -9.21 -11.68 -15.29
C ALA A 144 -8.82 -12.64 -14.17
N ASP A 145 -7.52 -12.87 -14.01
CA ASP A 145 -6.99 -13.29 -12.71
C ASP A 145 -6.70 -12.03 -11.89
N ILE A 146 -7.47 -11.79 -10.83
CA ILE A 146 -7.34 -10.59 -9.99
C ILE A 146 -6.00 -10.59 -9.26
N GLN A 147 -5.45 -11.78 -8.97
CA GLN A 147 -4.17 -11.94 -8.33
C GLN A 147 -3.03 -11.45 -9.23
N SER A 148 -3.09 -11.78 -10.52
CA SER A 148 -2.07 -11.36 -11.50
C SER A 148 -2.04 -9.85 -11.77
N LEU A 149 -3.08 -9.12 -11.36
CA LEU A 149 -3.14 -7.66 -11.44
C LEU A 149 -2.63 -6.95 -10.17
N ASN A 150 -2.19 -7.70 -9.14
CA ASN A 150 -1.82 -7.16 -7.82
C ASN A 150 -2.93 -6.32 -7.14
N MET A 151 -4.18 -6.59 -7.53
CA MET A 151 -5.39 -5.95 -7.02
C MET A 151 -6.17 -6.84 -6.04
N ASP A 152 -5.61 -7.99 -5.69
CA ASP A 152 -6.17 -8.83 -4.63
C ASP A 152 -5.99 -8.19 -3.23
N GLY A 153 -6.72 -8.73 -2.25
CA GLY A 153 -6.53 -8.37 -0.84
C GLY A 153 -7.23 -7.09 -0.38
N ALA A 154 -8.23 -6.58 -1.11
CA ALA A 154 -9.01 -5.41 -0.66
C ALA A 154 -9.60 -5.58 0.75
N ASP A 155 -10.09 -6.78 1.05
CA ASP A 155 -10.57 -7.22 2.36
C ASP A 155 -9.46 -7.18 3.43
N VAL A 156 -8.25 -7.63 3.10
CA VAL A 156 -7.07 -7.56 3.98
C VAL A 156 -6.73 -6.11 4.31
N TRP A 157 -6.79 -5.21 3.32
CA TRP A 157 -6.52 -3.79 3.53
C TRP A 157 -7.60 -3.09 4.37
N PHE A 158 -8.87 -3.43 4.18
CA PHE A 158 -9.94 -2.95 5.06
C PHE A 158 -9.78 -3.47 6.48
N PHE A 159 -9.44 -4.75 6.65
CA PHE A 159 -9.17 -5.32 7.96
C PHE A 159 -7.98 -4.64 8.65
N MET A 160 -6.89 -4.40 7.92
CA MET A 160 -5.73 -3.64 8.41
C MET A 160 -6.12 -2.24 8.87
N ALA A 161 -6.96 -1.53 8.10
CA ALA A 161 -7.43 -0.21 8.49
C ALA A 161 -8.21 -0.23 9.82
N VAL A 162 -9.10 -1.21 10.02
CA VAL A 162 -9.86 -1.39 11.26
C VAL A 162 -8.92 -1.67 12.44
N VAL A 163 -7.98 -2.60 12.27
CA VAL A 163 -7.00 -2.94 13.31
C VAL A 163 -6.15 -1.72 13.69
N LEU A 164 -5.61 -1.01 12.71
CA LEU A 164 -4.82 0.21 12.96
C LEU A 164 -5.66 1.31 13.62
N PHE A 165 -6.94 1.43 13.27
CA PHE A 165 -7.84 2.40 13.89
C PHE A 165 -8.08 2.08 15.37
N ILE A 166 -8.26 0.80 15.73
CA ILE A 166 -8.33 0.36 17.13
C ILE A 166 -7.04 0.73 17.87
N ILE A 167 -5.87 0.49 17.27
CA ILE A 167 -4.58 0.85 17.87
C ILE A 167 -4.48 2.37 18.10
N VAL A 168 -4.97 3.21 17.18
CA VAL A 168 -5.02 4.67 17.36
C VAL A 168 -5.83 5.05 18.61
N GLN A 169 -6.95 4.39 18.88
CA GLN A 169 -7.77 4.69 20.07
C GLN A 169 -7.01 4.35 21.36
N VAL A 170 -6.30 3.22 21.38
CA VAL A 170 -5.45 2.83 22.52
C VAL A 170 -4.32 3.83 22.73
N VAL A 171 -3.63 4.23 21.64
CA VAL A 171 -2.57 5.25 21.70
C VAL A 171 -3.12 6.59 22.20
N ASN A 172 -4.30 6.99 21.74
CA ASN A 172 -4.94 8.23 22.20
C ASN A 172 -5.20 8.21 23.71
N ARG A 173 -5.72 7.09 24.23
CA ARG A 173 -5.92 6.93 25.68
C ARG A 173 -4.60 6.93 26.45
N GLY A 174 -3.56 6.33 25.88
CA GLY A 174 -2.21 6.35 26.46
C GLY A 174 -1.63 7.77 26.58
N ILE A 175 -1.86 8.62 25.58
CA ILE A 175 -1.44 10.04 25.61
C ILE A 175 -2.14 10.80 26.73
N GLU A 176 -3.47 10.61 26.88
CA GLU A 176 -4.26 11.26 27.93
C GLU A 176 -3.72 10.91 29.33
N ILE A 177 -3.45 9.62 29.58
CA ILE A 177 -2.93 9.15 30.87
C ILE A 177 -1.52 9.70 31.14
N GLN A 178 -0.65 9.77 30.13
CA GLN A 178 0.68 10.36 30.30
C GLN A 178 0.59 11.85 30.65
N GLN A 179 -0.28 12.60 29.99
CA GLN A 179 -0.50 14.03 30.27
C GLN A 179 -1.08 14.27 31.66
N GLU A 180 -2.03 13.45 32.11
CA GLU A 180 -2.56 13.52 33.47
C GLU A 180 -1.45 13.31 34.51
N ASN A 181 -0.63 12.26 34.34
CA ASN A 181 0.47 11.97 35.27
C ASN A 181 1.51 13.10 35.32
N ASP A 182 1.91 13.64 34.17
CA ASP A 182 2.90 14.74 34.09
C ASP A 182 2.41 16.03 34.76
N LEU A 183 1.10 16.24 34.89
CA LEU A 183 0.49 17.40 35.56
C LEU A 183 0.34 17.22 37.08
N THR A 184 0.50 16.00 37.60
CA THR A 184 0.37 15.68 39.04
C THR A 184 1.70 15.53 39.77
N ILE A 185 2.84 15.65 39.08
CA ILE A 185 4.20 15.58 39.66
C ILE A 185 4.67 16.99 40.05
#